data_AF-A0A2S1KMW2-F1
#
_entry.id   AF-A0A2S1KMW2-F1
#
_cell.length_a   1.000
_cell.length_b   1.000
_cell.length_c   1.000
_cell.angle_alpha   90.00
_cell.angle_beta   90.00
_cell.angle_gamma   90.00
#
_symmetry.space_group_name_H-M   'P 1'
#
loop_
_entity.id
_entity.type
_entity.pdbx_description
1 polymer ?
#
loop_
_entity_poly.entity_id
_entity_poly.type
_entity_poly.pdbx_seq_one_letter_code
_entity_poly.pdbx_strand_id
1 'polypeptide(L)'
;GFYWWSHYPLNFVLPSTAIPGALMLDTVLLLTGNWLVTALVGGGFWGLFFYPGNWPIFGPTHLPLVVEGVLLSVADYTGFLYV
;
A
#
# COMPACT_ATOMS: atom_id res chain seq x y z
N GLY A 1 -14.40 -10.24 6.59
CA GLY A 1 -15.56 -9.35 6.38
C GLY A 1 -15.75 -9.08 4.90
N PHE A 2 -14.97 -8.18 4.31
CA PHE A 2 -15.16 -7.66 2.94
C PHE A 2 -15.51 -8.69 1.86
N TYR A 3 -14.67 -9.70 1.60
CA TYR A 3 -14.97 -10.70 0.57
C TYR A 3 -16.03 -11.73 1.04
N TRP A 4 -15.85 -12.31 2.22
CA TRP A 4 -16.69 -13.44 2.68
C TRP A 4 -18.12 -13.07 3.09
N TRP A 5 -18.37 -11.84 3.53
CA TRP A 5 -19.69 -11.38 3.99
C TRP A 5 -20.31 -10.32 3.06
N SER A 6 -19.49 -9.55 2.37
CA SER A 6 -19.95 -8.43 1.53
C SER A 6 -19.57 -8.58 0.06
N HIS A 7 -18.93 -9.70 -0.31
CA HIS A 7 -18.60 -10.07 -1.69
C HIS A 7 -17.76 -9.05 -2.48
N TYR A 8 -17.01 -8.17 -1.80
CA TYR A 8 -16.05 -7.28 -2.46
C TYR A 8 -14.84 -8.07 -2.98
N PRO A 9 -14.40 -7.84 -4.22
CA PRO A 9 -13.33 -8.61 -4.83
C PRO A 9 -12.00 -8.35 -4.11
N LEU A 10 -11.19 -9.39 -3.93
CA LEU A 10 -10.00 -9.33 -3.08
C LEU A 10 -8.97 -8.31 -3.58
N ASN A 11 -8.82 -8.16 -4.90
CA ASN A 11 -7.93 -7.19 -5.52
C ASN A 11 -8.31 -5.72 -5.24
N PHE A 12 -9.56 -5.45 -4.86
CA PHE A 12 -10.05 -4.12 -4.49
C PHE A 12 -9.82 -3.82 -3.01
N VAL A 13 -9.92 -4.82 -2.14
CA VAL A 13 -9.82 -4.68 -0.68
C VAL A 13 -8.47 -5.14 -0.11
N LEU A 14 -7.42 -5.15 -0.95
CA LEU A 14 -6.08 -5.50 -0.52
C LEU A 14 -5.56 -4.47 0.50
N PRO A 15 -4.96 -4.92 1.62
CA PRO A 15 -4.30 -4.01 2.55
C PRO A 15 -2.98 -3.51 1.97
N SER A 16 -2.53 -2.35 2.44
CA SER A 16 -1.16 -1.89 2.21
C SER A 16 -0.15 -2.80 2.91
N THR A 17 1.02 -2.98 2.30
CA THR A 17 2.17 -3.60 2.97
C THR A 17 2.98 -2.57 3.76
N ALA A 18 3.28 -2.89 5.02
CA ALA A 18 4.17 -2.12 5.89
C ALA A 18 5.50 -2.84 6.15
N ILE A 19 5.68 -4.03 5.57
CA ILE A 19 6.80 -4.93 5.86
C ILE A 19 8.17 -4.29 5.55
N PRO A 20 8.38 -3.63 4.39
CA PRO A 20 9.68 -3.02 4.09
C PRO A 20 10.07 -1.92 5.09
N GLY A 21 9.11 -1.06 5.48
CA GLY A 21 9.33 -0.04 6.50
C GLY A 21 9.61 -0.64 7.87
N ALA A 22 8.88 -1.70 8.25
CA ALA A 22 9.06 -2.39 9.53
C ALA A 22 10.45 -3.00 9.65
N LEU A 23 10.94 -3.68 8.60
CA LEU A 23 12.28 -4.24 8.59
C LEU A 23 13.36 -3.16 8.74
N MET A 24 13.17 -1.98 8.15
CA MET A 24 14.09 -0.85 8.33
C MET A 24 14.05 -0.31 9.77
N LEU A 25 12.88 -0.22 10.40
CA LEU A 25 12.78 0.16 11.82
C LEU A 25 13.51 -0.84 12.72
N ASP A 26 13.24 -2.13 12.55
CA ASP A 26 13.81 -3.20 13.35
C ASP A 26 15.33 -3.27 13.18
N THR A 27 15.84 -3.16 11.94
CA THR A 27 17.28 -3.18 11.66
C THR A 27 17.99 -1.96 12.23
N VAL A 28 17.41 -0.75 12.15
CA VAL A 28 17.99 0.45 12.76
C VAL A 28 18.04 0.31 14.28
N LEU A 29 16.97 -0.19 14.90
CA LEU A 29 16.96 -0.42 16.35
C LEU A 29 17.98 -1.49 16.77
N LEU A 30 18.07 -2.59 16.01
CA LEU A 30 18.99 -3.68 16.29
C LEU A 30 20.46 -3.23 16.20
N LEU A 31 20.80 -2.43 15.19
CA LEU A 31 22.19 -2.00 14.96
C LEU A 31 22.61 -0.85 15.87
N THR A 32 21.70 0.06 16.21
CA THR A 32 22.03 1.27 16.99
C THR A 32 21.72 1.14 18.47
N GLY A 33 20.80 0.24 18.85
CA GLY A 33 20.32 0.07 20.23
C GLY A 33 19.68 1.34 20.81
N ASN A 34 19.37 2.35 19.99
CA ASN A 34 19.00 3.68 20.45
C ASN A 34 17.66 4.11 19.85
N TRP A 35 16.68 4.32 20.75
CA TRP A 35 15.33 4.70 20.35
C TRP A 35 15.24 6.05 19.64
N LEU A 36 16.09 7.05 19.97
CA LEU A 36 16.11 8.34 19.30
C LEU A 36 16.57 8.19 17.85
N VAL A 37 17.59 7.36 17.62
CA VAL A 37 18.11 7.11 16.27
C VAL A 37 17.08 6.32 15.46
N THR A 38 16.42 5.33 16.05
CA THR A 38 15.31 4.60 15.40
C THR A 38 14.15 5.53 15.03
N ALA A 39 13.77 6.46 15.92
CA ALA A 39 12.68 7.39 15.64
C ALA A 39 13.00 8.31 14.46
N LEU A 40 14.23 8.82 14.38
CA LEU A 40 14.63 9.76 13.33
C LEU A 40 14.93 9.05 12.00
N VAL A 41 15.84 8.08 12.03
CA VAL A 41 16.35 7.40 10.82
C VAL A 41 15.40 6.28 10.40
N GLY A 42 15.03 5.42 11.33
CA GLY A 42 14.08 4.34 11.06
C GLY A 42 12.69 4.87 10.71
N GLY A 43 12.22 5.92 11.39
CA GLY A 43 10.99 6.63 11.04
C GLY A 43 11.04 7.28 9.66
N GLY A 44 12.19 7.86 9.29
CA GLY A 44 12.42 8.36 7.93
C GLY A 44 12.31 7.26 6.87
N PHE A 45 12.95 6.10 7.11
CA PHE A 45 12.84 4.94 6.22
C PHE A 45 11.42 4.37 6.17
N TRP A 46 10.70 4.34 7.29
CA TRP A 46 9.31 3.90 7.34
C TRP A 46 8.45 4.69 6.35
N GLY A 47 8.54 6.02 6.38
CA GLY A 47 7.82 6.89 5.44
C GLY A 47 8.29 6.70 3.99
N LEU A 48 9.61 6.63 3.78
CA LEU A 48 10.19 6.55 2.44
C LEU A 48 9.86 5.24 1.72
N PHE A 49 9.89 4.10 2.42
CA PHE A 49 9.64 2.79 1.82
C PHE A 49 8.16 2.43 1.72
N PHE A 50 7.26 3.23 2.29
CA PHE A 50 5.84 2.96 2.23
C PHE A 50 5.32 2.91 0.78
N TYR A 51 5.54 3.95 -0.02
CA TYR A 51 5.04 4.00 -1.40
C TYR A 51 5.74 2.98 -2.32
N PRO A 52 7.08 2.89 -2.36
CA PRO A 52 7.77 1.90 -3.18
C PRO A 52 7.43 0.45 -2.79
N GLY A 53 7.24 0.17 -1.50
CA GLY A 53 6.85 -1.16 -1.02
C GLY A 53 5.45 -1.58 -1.47
N ASN A 54 4.54 -0.62 -1.61
CA ASN A 54 3.16 -0.82 -2.04
C ASN A 54 2.99 -0.83 -3.57
N TRP A 55 3.93 -0.25 -4.31
CA TRP A 55 3.85 -0.12 -5.77
C TRP A 55 3.68 -1.45 -6.53
N PRO A 56 4.35 -2.58 -6.19
CA PRO A 56 4.12 -3.84 -6.89
C PRO A 56 2.69 -4.39 -6.75
N ILE A 57 1.97 -3.99 -5.70
CA ILE A 57 0.60 -4.43 -5.41
C ILE A 57 -0.40 -3.50 -6.11
N PHE A 58 -0.23 -2.19 -5.95
CA PHE A 58 -1.21 -1.20 -6.44
C PHE A 58 -0.85 -0.55 -7.77
N GLY A 59 0.38 -0.69 -8.27
CA GLY A 59 0.77 -0.15 -9.59
C GLY A 59 -0.18 -0.58 -10.72
N PRO A 60 -0.59 -1.86 -10.81
CA PRO A 60 -1.55 -2.30 -11.82
C PRO A 60 -2.93 -1.64 -11.75
N THR A 61 -3.35 -1.13 -10.58
CA THR A 61 -4.66 -0.46 -10.45
C THR A 61 -4.65 0.96 -11.01
N HIS A 62 -3.47 1.52 -11.28
CA HIS A 62 -3.30 2.85 -11.88
C HIS A 62 -3.33 2.84 -13.41
N LEU A 63 -3.50 1.66 -14.02
CA LEU A 63 -3.58 1.56 -15.48
C LEU A 63 -4.85 2.28 -15.99
N PRO A 64 -4.74 3.00 -17.12
CA PRO A 64 -5.88 3.69 -17.71
C PRO A 64 -6.84 2.70 -18.38
N LEU A 65 -8.14 2.94 -18.22
CA LEU A 65 -9.20 2.35 -19.03
C LEU A 65 -10.18 3.43 -19.50
N VAL A 66 -10.83 3.19 -20.63
CA VAL A 66 -11.87 4.07 -21.15
C VAL A 66 -13.21 3.34 -21.06
N VAL A 67 -14.15 3.94 -20.31
CA VAL A 67 -15.52 3.41 -20.12
C VAL A 67 -16.49 4.52 -20.50
N GLU A 68 -17.42 4.22 -21.41
CA GLU A 68 -18.43 5.19 -21.89
C GLU A 68 -17.83 6.53 -22.35
N GLY A 69 -16.61 6.51 -22.90
CA GLY A 69 -15.90 7.70 -23.37
C GLY A 69 -15.15 8.49 -22.29
N VAL A 70 -15.17 8.04 -21.03
CA VAL A 70 -14.45 8.66 -19.90
C VAL A 70 -13.20 7.85 -19.56
N LEU A 71 -12.09 8.54 -19.35
CA LEU A 71 -10.83 7.94 -18.87
C LEU A 71 -10.90 7.74 -17.35
N LEU A 72 -10.72 6.50 -16.90
CA LEU A 72 -10.70 6.10 -15.50
C LEU A 72 -9.44 5.27 -15.21
N SER A 73 -9.01 5.19 -13.94
CA SER A 73 -8.08 4.15 -13.52
C SER A 73 -8.82 2.86 -13.17
N VAL A 74 -8.14 1.71 -13.23
CA VAL A 74 -8.72 0.42 -12.82
C VAL A 74 -9.24 0.49 -11.37
N ALA A 75 -8.57 1.26 -10.50
CA ALA A 75 -9.03 1.54 -9.15
C ALA A 75 -10.40 2.25 -9.13
N ASP A 76 -10.56 3.32 -9.92
CA ASP A 76 -11.82 4.08 -9.97
C ASP A 76 -12.96 3.23 -10.53
N TYR A 77 -12.69 2.45 -11.56
CA TYR A 77 -13.70 1.59 -12.19
C TYR A 77 -14.17 0.48 -11.24
N THR A 78 -13.26 -0.15 -10.49
CA THR A 78 -13.64 -1.16 -9.49
C THR A 78 -14.44 -0.53 -8.33
N GLY A 79 -14.10 0.68 -7.91
CA GLY A 79 -14.89 1.43 -6.92
C GLY A 79 -16.28 1.83 -7.42
N PHE A 80 -16.46 2.05 -8.72
CA PHE A 80 -17.77 2.31 -9.32
C PHE A 80 -18.62 1.04 -9.45
N LEU A 81 -18.00 -0.10 -9.78
CA LEU A 81 -18.72 -1.37 -9.99
C LEU A 81 -19.21 -2.02 -8.68
N TYR A 82 -18.47 -1.85 -7.59
CA TYR A 82 -18.76 -2.50 -6.32
C TYR A 82 -19.21 -1.47 -5.28
N VAL A 83 -20.53 -1.26 -5.19
CA VAL A 83 -21.22 -0.38 -4.23
C VAL A 83 -21.62 -1.17 -2.98
#